data_AF-A0A0K0DNM5-F1
#
_entry.id   AF-A0A0K0DNM5-F1
#
_cell.length_a   1.000
_cell.length_b   1.000
_cell.length_c   1.000
_cell.angle_alpha   90.00
_cell.angle_beta   90.00
_cell.angle_gamma   90.00
#
_symmetry.space_group_name_H-M   'P 1'
#
loop_
_entity.id
_entity.type
_entity.pdbx_description
1 polymer ?
#
loop_
_entity_poly.entity_id
_entity_poly.type
_entity_poly.pdbx_seq_one_letter_code
_entity_poly.pdbx_strand_id
1 'polypeptide(L)'
;LWQVQSVATTSSSLNCVRTQRGKRVSRLGAYITAVAFFTNLATISVSYGQILRHLRQSVVAEPRYMREMTNAILRVFVFHVVCWLPSCLLLFLPDTAIVSELVNTIRLFNNFTDFSAMRCMMFLANWLTYASAAGNWIFYAALNRELRNLIR
;
A
#
# COMPACT_ATOMS: atom_id res chain seq x y z
N LEU A 1 -15.60 32.10 -2.01
CA LEU A 1 -15.60 30.63 -1.82
C LEU A 1 -15.37 29.96 -3.17
N TRP A 2 -14.15 29.49 -3.45
CA TRP A 2 -13.87 28.74 -4.67
C TRP A 2 -14.21 27.26 -4.44
N GLN A 3 -15.41 26.83 -4.84
CA GLN A 3 -15.69 25.40 -4.94
C GLN A 3 -15.00 24.86 -6.20
N VAL A 4 -13.91 24.14 -5.99
CA VAL A 4 -13.31 23.32 -7.03
C VAL A 4 -14.25 22.14 -7.25
N GLN A 5 -15.08 22.18 -8.31
CA GLN A 5 -15.81 21.00 -8.77
C GLN A 5 -14.79 19.94 -9.16
N SER A 6 -14.47 19.02 -8.25
CA SER A 6 -13.48 17.96 -8.45
C SER A 6 -14.11 16.72 -9.10
N VAL A 7 -15.45 16.64 -9.12
CA VAL A 7 -16.25 15.51 -9.59
C VAL A 7 -17.35 16.04 -10.52
N ALA A 8 -17.43 15.49 -11.72
CA ALA A 8 -18.47 15.73 -12.71
C ALA A 8 -19.26 14.43 -12.95
N THR A 9 -20.49 14.52 -13.42
CA THR A 9 -21.25 13.33 -13.85
C THR A 9 -20.99 13.03 -15.32
N THR A 10 -20.97 11.74 -15.68
CA THR A 10 -20.93 11.32 -17.10
C THR A 10 -22.21 11.77 -17.83
N SER A 11 -22.20 11.79 -19.16
CA SER A 11 -23.36 12.21 -19.98
C SER A 11 -24.63 11.39 -19.72
N SER A 12 -24.50 10.15 -19.24
CA SER A 12 -25.61 9.30 -18.79
C SER A 12 -26.05 9.52 -17.33
N SER A 13 -25.42 10.46 -16.59
CA SER A 13 -25.65 10.76 -15.16
C SER A 13 -25.49 9.59 -14.18
N LEU A 14 -25.07 8.42 -14.66
CA LEU A 14 -24.98 7.19 -13.86
C LEU A 14 -23.63 7.01 -13.18
N ASN A 15 -22.61 7.81 -13.55
CA ASN A 15 -21.25 7.65 -13.07
C ASN A 15 -20.62 9.00 -12.71
N CYS A 16 -19.83 8.99 -11.65
CA CYS A 16 -19.00 10.11 -11.22
C CYS A 16 -17.63 10.02 -11.89
N VAL A 17 -17.22 11.06 -12.60
CA VAL A 17 -15.93 11.20 -13.25
C VAL A 17 -15.17 12.33 -12.58
N ARG A 18 -13.93 12.08 -12.16
CA ARG A 18 -13.08 13.14 -11.61
C ARG A 18 -12.72 14.13 -12.72
N THR A 19 -12.98 15.41 -12.53
CA THR A 19 -12.65 16.40 -13.57
C THR A 19 -11.13 16.53 -13.74
N GLN A 20 -10.64 16.48 -14.98
CA GLN A 20 -9.21 16.42 -15.30
C GLN A 20 -8.42 17.72 -15.02
N ARG A 21 -9.04 18.75 -14.41
CA ARG A 21 -8.39 20.05 -14.13
C ARG A 21 -7.20 19.94 -13.16
N GLY A 22 -7.03 18.80 -12.47
CA GLY A 22 -5.98 18.53 -11.48
C GLY A 22 -4.92 17.48 -11.86
N LYS A 23 -4.56 17.30 -13.14
CA LYS A 23 -3.52 16.32 -13.56
C LYS A 23 -2.22 16.41 -12.76
N ARG A 24 -1.79 17.63 -12.38
CA ARG A 24 -0.60 17.84 -11.53
C ARG A 24 -0.81 17.37 -10.09
N VAL A 25 -2.00 17.54 -9.52
CA VAL A 25 -2.32 17.12 -8.14
C VAL A 25 -2.31 15.61 -8.02
N SER A 26 -2.88 14.90 -9.00
CA SER A 26 -2.86 13.43 -9.03
C SER A 26 -1.45 12.87 -9.19
N ARG A 27 -0.61 13.47 -10.05
CA ARG A 27 0.80 13.08 -10.20
C ARG A 27 1.60 13.35 -8.93
N LEU A 28 1.39 14.51 -8.30
CA LEU A 28 2.08 14.84 -7.05
C LEU A 28 1.74 13.83 -5.95
N GLY A 29 0.46 13.44 -5.82
CA GLY A 29 0.04 12.38 -4.91
C GLY A 29 0.75 11.05 -5.20
N ALA A 30 0.82 10.65 -6.48
CA ALA A 30 1.52 9.45 -6.90
C ALA A 30 3.01 9.45 -6.51
N TYR A 31 3.71 10.54 -6.77
CA TYR A 31 5.13 10.68 -6.42
C TYR A 31 5.35 10.68 -4.90
N ILE A 32 4.52 11.39 -4.13
CA ILE A 32 4.62 11.41 -2.67
C ILE A 32 4.43 10.00 -2.11
N THR A 33 3.43 9.27 -2.59
CA THR A 33 3.18 7.88 -2.19
C THR A 33 4.36 6.96 -2.52
N ALA A 34 4.92 7.08 -3.73
CA ALA A 34 6.08 6.27 -4.14
C ALA A 34 7.31 6.58 -3.26
N VAL A 35 7.63 7.86 -3.06
CA VAL A 35 8.76 8.28 -2.21
C VAL A 35 8.58 7.79 -0.77
N ALA A 36 7.39 7.92 -0.21
CA ALA A 36 7.09 7.44 1.13
C ALA A 36 7.28 5.91 1.23
N PHE A 37 6.83 5.15 0.25
CA PHE A 37 7.00 3.69 0.21
C PHE A 37 8.48 3.29 0.17
N PHE A 38 9.27 3.85 -0.75
CA PHE A 38 10.70 3.54 -0.85
C PHE A 38 11.48 3.96 0.40
N THR A 39 11.13 5.09 1.00
CA THR A 39 11.78 5.56 2.25
C THR A 39 11.52 4.59 3.41
N ASN A 40 10.29 4.12 3.55
CA ASN A 40 9.95 3.10 4.56
C ASN A 40 10.70 1.79 4.30
N LEU A 41 10.76 1.35 3.03
CA LEU A 41 11.45 0.13 2.64
C LEU A 41 12.95 0.21 2.92
N ALA A 42 13.58 1.35 2.60
CA ALA A 42 14.99 1.60 2.89
C ALA A 42 15.25 1.62 4.41
N THR A 43 14.42 2.32 5.17
CA THR A 43 14.54 2.40 6.64
C THR A 43 14.51 1.02 7.27
N ILE A 44 13.50 0.20 6.94
CA ILE A 44 13.34 -1.16 7.50
C ILE A 44 14.50 -2.06 7.07
N SER A 45 14.95 -1.98 5.83
CA SER A 45 16.08 -2.77 5.33
C SER A 45 17.38 -2.44 6.06
N VAL A 46 17.63 -1.15 6.32
CA VAL A 46 18.81 -0.71 7.08
C VAL A 46 18.72 -1.14 8.53
N SER A 47 17.58 -0.93 9.19
CA SER A 47 17.37 -1.34 10.59
C SER A 47 17.55 -2.86 10.76
N TYR A 48 17.01 -3.66 9.84
CA TYR A 48 17.17 -5.12 9.88
C TYR A 48 18.63 -5.54 9.64
N GLY A 49 19.31 -4.90 8.67
CA GLY A 49 20.72 -5.13 8.41
C GLY A 49 21.61 -4.79 9.61
N GLN A 50 21.30 -3.73 10.35
CA GLN A 50 21.98 -3.37 11.59
C GLN A 50 21.77 -4.42 12.69
N ILE A 51 20.54 -4.92 12.87
CA ILE A 51 20.22 -5.99 13.83
C ILE A 51 21.02 -7.26 13.50
N LEU A 52 21.01 -7.72 12.24
CA LEU A 52 21.75 -8.90 11.83
C LEU A 52 23.27 -8.76 12.02
N ARG A 53 23.83 -7.58 11.72
CA ARG A 53 25.26 -7.31 11.94
C ARG A 53 25.61 -7.36 13.42
N HIS A 54 24.78 -6.74 14.27
CA HIS A 54 24.97 -6.76 15.73
C HIS A 54 24.86 -8.19 16.29
N LEU A 55 23.89 -8.98 15.82
CA LEU A 55 23.72 -10.39 16.21
C LEU A 55 24.90 -11.26 15.77
N ARG A 56 25.50 -10.99 14.60
CA ARG A 56 26.68 -11.74 14.13
C ARG A 56 27.95 -11.42 14.93
N GLN A 57 28.05 -10.21 15.48
CA GLN A 57 29.18 -9.79 16.32
C GLN A 57 28.99 -10.16 17.80
N SER A 58 27.75 -10.35 18.25
CA SER A 58 27.41 -10.83 19.59
C SER A 58 27.53 -12.35 19.68
N VAL A 59 28.45 -12.85 20.52
CA VAL A 59 28.58 -14.29 20.86
C VAL A 59 27.40 -14.78 21.72
N VAL A 60 26.62 -13.86 22.29
CA VAL A 60 25.45 -14.16 23.11
C VAL A 60 24.27 -14.50 22.21
N ALA A 61 23.69 -15.69 22.42
CA ALA A 61 22.50 -16.16 21.73
C ALA A 61 21.38 -15.11 21.79
N GLU A 62 20.74 -14.85 20.66
CA GLU A 62 19.64 -13.89 20.53
C GLU A 62 18.58 -14.16 21.61
N PRO A 63 18.21 -13.17 22.45
CA PRO A 63 17.12 -13.36 23.37
C PRO A 63 15.85 -13.60 22.56
N ARG A 64 15.16 -14.72 22.83
CA ARG A 64 13.94 -15.16 22.13
C ARG A 64 12.93 -14.03 21.91
N TYR A 65 12.86 -13.10 22.87
CA TYR A 65 12.05 -11.87 22.80
C TYR A 65 12.31 -11.00 21.55
N MET A 66 13.58 -10.71 21.24
CA MET A 66 13.94 -9.83 20.12
C MET A 66 13.59 -10.47 18.77
N ARG A 67 13.72 -11.80 18.67
CA ARG A 67 13.36 -12.56 17.48
C ARG A 67 11.86 -12.55 17.22
N GLU A 68 11.06 -12.75 18.26
CA GLU A 68 9.59 -12.74 18.15
C GLU A 68 9.07 -11.36 17.75
N MET A 69 9.63 -10.29 18.32
CA MET A 69 9.31 -8.91 17.95
C MET A 69 9.73 -8.59 16.50
N THR A 70 10.93 -9.00 16.09
CA THR A 70 11.43 -8.77 14.73
C THR A 70 10.60 -9.54 13.69
N ASN A 71 10.20 -10.78 13.98
CA ASN A 71 9.31 -11.57 13.13
C ASN A 71 7.91 -10.94 13.01
N ALA A 72 7.39 -10.36 14.08
CA ALA A 72 6.14 -9.61 14.04
C ALA A 72 6.26 -8.39 13.12
N ILE A 73 7.32 -7.59 13.25
CA ILE A 73 7.60 -6.43 12.39
C ILE A 73 7.77 -6.85 10.93
N LEU A 74 8.52 -7.93 10.67
CA LEU A 74 8.73 -8.46 9.32
C LEU A 74 7.41 -8.88 8.67
N ARG A 75 6.49 -9.50 9.42
CA ARG A 75 5.17 -9.87 8.91
C ARG A 75 4.34 -8.67 8.50
N VAL A 76 4.35 -7.59 9.30
CA VAL A 76 3.67 -6.33 8.96
C VAL A 76 4.29 -5.70 7.71
N PHE A 77 5.63 -5.69 7.64
CA PHE A 77 6.36 -5.15 6.50
C PHE A 77 6.05 -5.90 5.21
N VAL A 78 6.14 -7.23 5.20
CA VAL A 78 5.83 -8.06 4.04
C VAL A 78 4.38 -7.83 3.59
N PHE A 79 3.44 -7.75 4.53
CA PHE A 79 2.06 -7.43 4.22
C PHE A 79 1.91 -6.04 3.57
N HIS A 80 2.58 -5.02 4.11
CA HIS A 80 2.56 -3.67 3.51
C HIS A 80 3.19 -3.65 2.12
N VAL A 81 4.29 -4.36 1.89
CA VAL A 81 4.91 -4.50 0.57
C VAL A 81 3.93 -5.17 -0.39
N VAL A 82 3.35 -6.31 -0.03
CA VAL A 82 2.38 -7.00 -0.89
C VAL A 82 1.18 -6.11 -1.18
N CYS A 83 0.66 -5.38 -0.18
CA CYS A 83 -0.49 -4.52 -0.35
C CYS A 83 -0.24 -3.26 -1.18
N TRP A 84 0.96 -2.69 -1.12
CA TRP A 84 1.26 -1.40 -1.76
C TRP A 84 2.01 -1.56 -3.08
N LEU A 85 2.74 -2.65 -3.29
CA LEU A 85 3.56 -2.88 -4.48
C LEU A 85 2.75 -2.89 -5.79
N PRO A 86 1.54 -3.50 -5.87
CA PRO A 86 0.71 -3.41 -7.08
C PRO A 86 0.30 -1.98 -7.41
N SER A 87 -0.07 -1.18 -6.40
CA SER A 87 -0.41 0.24 -6.56
C SER A 87 0.80 1.06 -6.98
N CYS A 88 1.96 0.85 -6.34
CA CYS A 88 3.22 1.52 -6.70
C CYS A 88 3.64 1.23 -8.15
N LEU A 89 3.54 -0.03 -8.60
CA LEU A 89 3.84 -0.39 -9.98
C LEU A 89 2.92 0.34 -10.96
N LEU A 90 1.61 0.37 -10.69
CA LEU A 90 0.64 1.06 -11.56
C LEU A 90 0.84 2.58 -11.59
N LEU A 91 1.32 3.19 -10.51
CA LEU A 91 1.64 4.62 -10.44
C LEU A 91 2.88 4.99 -11.26
N PHE A 92 3.77 4.03 -11.55
CA PHE A 92 4.92 4.22 -12.45
C PHE A 92 4.54 4.19 -13.93
N LEU A 93 3.35 3.67 -14.31
CA LEU A 93 2.90 3.73 -15.69
C LEU A 93 2.44 5.17 -16.05
N PRO A 94 2.87 5.72 -17.19
CA PRO A 94 2.66 7.12 -17.55
C PRO A 94 1.21 7.46 -17.99
N ASP A 95 0.30 6.50 -17.99
CA ASP A 95 -1.06 6.69 -18.50
C ASP A 95 -1.99 7.33 -17.47
N THR A 96 -2.25 8.62 -17.67
CA THR A 96 -3.15 9.41 -16.82
C THR A 96 -4.60 8.90 -16.77
N ALA A 97 -5.03 8.11 -17.76
CA ALA A 97 -6.33 7.44 -17.77
C ALA A 97 -6.39 6.30 -16.75
N ILE A 98 -5.31 5.53 -16.62
CA ILE A 98 -5.20 4.39 -15.70
C ILE A 98 -5.25 4.84 -14.24
N VAL A 99 -4.55 5.92 -13.90
CA VAL A 99 -4.56 6.49 -12.55
C VAL A 99 -5.96 7.00 -12.18
N SER A 100 -6.69 7.55 -13.15
CA SER A 100 -8.08 8.00 -12.93
C SER A 100 -9.05 6.82 -12.79
N GLU A 101 -8.84 5.72 -13.51
CA GLU A 101 -9.65 4.51 -13.40
C GLU A 101 -9.36 3.72 -12.12
N LEU A 102 -8.11 3.69 -11.65
CA LEU A 102 -7.69 3.09 -10.38
C LEU A 102 -8.38 3.73 -9.16
N VAL A 103 -8.78 5.00 -9.28
CA VAL A 103 -9.53 5.72 -8.24
C VAL A 103 -11.05 5.49 -8.38
N ASN A 104 -11.53 5.09 -9.57
CA ASN A 104 -12.95 4.96 -9.92
C ASN A 104 -13.41 3.51 -10.18
N THR A 105 -12.66 2.54 -9.66
CA THR A 105 -12.70 1.07 -9.90
C THR A 105 -14.05 0.36 -9.68
N ILE A 106 -15.11 1.08 -9.30
CA ILE A 106 -16.40 0.51 -8.89
C ILE A 106 -17.12 -0.22 -10.06
N ARG A 107 -16.76 0.05 -11.34
CA ARG A 107 -17.35 -0.62 -12.51
C ARG A 107 -16.33 -1.00 -13.58
N LEU A 108 -15.32 -1.78 -13.18
CA LEU A 108 -14.22 -2.17 -14.06
C LEU A 108 -14.55 -3.30 -15.06
N PHE A 109 -15.68 -4.01 -14.87
CA PHE A 109 -16.15 -5.12 -15.70
C PHE A 109 -17.46 -4.76 -16.42
N ASN A 110 -17.37 -4.19 -17.62
CA ASN A 110 -18.53 -4.08 -18.52
C ASN A 110 -18.54 -5.17 -19.60
N ASN A 111 -17.43 -5.89 -19.80
CA ASN A 111 -17.32 -7.02 -20.71
C ASN A 111 -16.42 -8.10 -20.09
N PHE A 112 -16.96 -9.31 -19.92
CA PHE A 112 -16.25 -10.47 -19.35
C PHE A 112 -15.29 -11.16 -20.32
N THR A 113 -15.29 -10.73 -21.59
CA THR A 113 -14.49 -11.30 -22.67
C THR A 113 -13.11 -10.65 -22.83
N ASP A 114 -12.89 -9.51 -22.18
CA ASP A 114 -11.65 -8.73 -22.29
C ASP A 114 -10.90 -8.73 -20.94
N PHE A 115 -10.61 -9.95 -20.45
CA PHE A 115 -9.93 -10.21 -19.19
C PHE A 115 -8.44 -9.86 -19.30
N SER A 116 -8.14 -8.58 -19.48
CA SER A 116 -6.77 -8.09 -19.50
C SER A 116 -6.19 -8.15 -18.08
N ALA A 117 -5.04 -8.81 -17.92
CA ALA A 117 -4.29 -8.88 -16.65
C ALA A 117 -4.10 -7.51 -16.00
N MET A 118 -4.06 -6.45 -16.80
CA MET A 118 -3.96 -5.05 -16.39
C MET A 118 -5.18 -4.59 -15.57
N ARG A 119 -6.39 -4.97 -15.97
CA ARG A 119 -7.65 -4.65 -15.27
C ARG A 119 -7.76 -5.38 -13.93
N CYS A 120 -7.38 -6.66 -13.92
CA CYS A 120 -7.28 -7.46 -12.70
C CYS A 120 -6.25 -6.84 -11.73
N MET A 121 -5.08 -6.43 -12.25
CA MET A 121 -4.05 -5.77 -11.45
C MET A 121 -4.53 -4.43 -10.86
N MET A 122 -5.29 -3.62 -11.60
CA MET A 122 -5.88 -2.37 -11.06
C MET A 122 -6.91 -2.64 -9.97
N PHE A 123 -7.80 -3.62 -10.16
CA PHE A 123 -8.76 -4.02 -9.14
C PHE A 123 -8.06 -4.52 -7.88
N LEU A 124 -7.09 -5.43 -8.05
CA LEU A 124 -6.30 -5.95 -6.95
C LEU A 124 -5.55 -4.84 -6.23
N ALA A 125 -4.87 -3.94 -6.95
CA ALA A 125 -4.12 -2.83 -6.35
C ALA A 125 -5.01 -1.92 -5.49
N ASN A 126 -6.17 -1.52 -6.02
CA ASN A 126 -7.11 -0.71 -5.26
C ASN A 126 -7.65 -1.45 -4.03
N TRP A 127 -8.06 -2.71 -4.19
CA TRP A 127 -8.56 -3.55 -3.10
C TRP A 127 -7.50 -3.79 -2.01
N LEU A 128 -6.27 -4.09 -2.40
CA LEU A 128 -5.16 -4.35 -1.49
C LEU A 128 -4.77 -3.11 -0.69
N THR A 129 -4.91 -1.92 -1.28
CA THR A 129 -4.68 -0.66 -0.56
C THR A 129 -5.70 -0.49 0.57
N TYR A 130 -6.99 -0.80 0.34
CA TYR A 130 -8.00 -0.82 1.39
C TYR A 130 -7.77 -1.95 2.41
N ALA A 131 -7.37 -3.12 1.94
CA ALA A 131 -7.00 -4.23 2.81
C ALA A 131 -5.81 -3.87 3.72
N SER A 132 -4.89 -3.02 3.27
CA SER A 132 -3.77 -2.55 4.10
C SER A 132 -4.23 -1.71 5.31
N ALA A 133 -5.20 -0.81 5.09
CA ALA A 133 -5.80 -0.02 6.16
C ALA A 133 -6.54 -0.92 7.17
N ALA A 134 -7.26 -1.92 6.65
CA ALA A 134 -7.89 -2.96 7.45
C ALA A 134 -6.90 -4.02 7.97
N GLY A 135 -5.62 -3.99 7.64
CA GLY A 135 -4.63 -4.90 8.21
C GLY A 135 -4.05 -4.35 9.51
N ASN A 136 -3.90 -3.04 9.59
CA ASN A 136 -3.21 -2.37 10.70
C ASN A 136 -3.77 -2.75 12.07
N TRP A 137 -5.09 -2.69 12.26
CA TRP A 137 -5.72 -3.08 13.54
C TRP A 137 -5.47 -4.55 13.93
N ILE A 138 -5.46 -5.47 12.96
CA ILE A 138 -5.18 -6.90 13.19
C ILE A 138 -3.73 -7.10 13.61
N PHE A 139 -2.79 -6.40 12.96
CA PHE A 139 -1.38 -6.49 13.34
C PHE A 139 -1.11 -5.87 14.71
N TYR A 140 -1.75 -4.75 15.04
CA TYR A 140 -1.67 -4.17 16.38
C TYR A 140 -2.25 -5.10 17.44
N ALA A 141 -3.39 -5.75 17.18
CA ALA A 141 -3.97 -6.73 18.08
C ALA A 141 -3.06 -7.95 18.28
N ALA A 142 -2.46 -8.44 17.19
CA ALA A 142 -1.50 -9.55 17.25
C ALA A 142 -0.24 -9.16 18.03
N LEU A 143 0.34 -7.98 17.78
CA LEU A 143 1.52 -7.48 18.50
C LEU A 143 1.25 -7.34 20.00
N ASN A 144 0.09 -6.80 20.38
CA ASN A 144 -0.32 -6.67 21.78
C ASN A 144 -0.49 -8.04 22.46
N ARG A 145 -0.88 -9.08 21.72
CA ARG A 145 -0.96 -10.46 22.23
C ARG A 145 0.43 -11.06 22.45
N GLU A 146 1.36 -10.87 21.52
CA GLU A 146 2.74 -11.32 21.66
C GLU A 146 3.42 -10.65 22.87
N LEU A 147 3.30 -9.32 23.00
CA LEU A 147 3.78 -8.57 24.17
C LEU A 147 3.25 -9.11 25.50
N ARG A 148 1.95 -9.44 25.55
CA ARG A 148 1.31 -10.02 26.74
C ARG A 148 1.83 -11.42 27.06
N ASN A 149 2.13 -12.23 26.05
CA ASN A 149 2.69 -13.58 26.25
C ASN A 149 4.14 -13.55 26.72
N LEU A 150 4.87 -12.46 26.46
CA LEU A 150 6.26 -12.28 26.88
C LEU A 150 6.44 -11.76 28.31
N ILE A 151 5.42 -11.08 28.84
CA ILE A 151 5.41 -10.56 30.23
C ILE A 151 4.98 -11.63 31.24
N ARG A 152 4.36 -12.72 30.79
CA ARG A 152 3.73 -13.74 31.63
C ARG A 152 4.54 -15.03 31.63
#